data_AF-A0A3D0VUL7-F1
#
_entry.id   AF-A0A3D0VUL7-F1
#
_cell.length_a   1.000
_cell.length_b   1.000
_cell.length_c   1.000
_cell.angle_alpha   90.00
_cell.angle_beta   90.00
_cell.angle_gamma   90.00
#
_symmetry.space_group_name_H-M   'P 1'
#
loop_
_entity.id
_entity.type
_entity.pdbx_description
1 polymer ?
#
loop_
_entity_poly.entity_id
_entity_poly.type
_entity_poly.pdbx_seq_one_letter_code
_entity_poly.pdbx_strand_id
1 'polypeptide(L)'
;MRAIIILSFLLIFSSVSAQEILCNVQVNSSQVQSSDKTVFENLQTSVYEFMNNRRWSNYEFRMEEKIECSILLTISSWDNIESFTGTIQVQARRPVYGSSYSTPLFNYLDKDFSFKYISGQPLDYIENTYTSNLTSVLAFYAYLVLGFDFDSFEELGGTPFFEKAQGVVNAAQSAPDKGWRAAESQKNRYWIIENILNNSYADFRRGNFHYHLNGMDMFSSDAVKARSGVTEGVTLIQKAYRQKPGLFIISLFMLAKSDELVSIFTPAPMVEKTKVVNMLKSIDPVNSTKYNQVLTTNP
;
A
#
# COMPACT_ATOMS: atom_id res chain seq x y z
N MET A 1 -9.92 21.02 55.82
CA MET A 1 -10.72 20.80 54.59
C MET A 1 -10.65 22.02 53.66
N ARG A 2 -9.53 22.24 52.95
CA ARG A 2 -9.43 23.14 51.77
C ARG A 2 -8.26 22.79 50.82
N ALA A 3 -7.47 21.75 51.12
CA ALA A 3 -6.24 21.41 50.38
C ALA A 3 -6.31 20.08 49.60
N ILE A 4 -7.49 19.46 49.49
CA ILE A 4 -7.64 18.12 48.86
C ILE A 4 -8.38 18.19 47.51
N ILE A 5 -8.83 19.38 47.06
CA ILE A 5 -9.68 19.54 45.86
C ILE A 5 -8.91 20.09 44.63
N ILE A 6 -7.59 20.32 44.75
CA ILE A 6 -6.76 20.84 43.64
C ILE A 6 -5.75 19.78 43.13
N LEU A 7 -6.02 18.50 43.40
CA LEU A 7 -5.18 17.38 42.93
C LEU A 7 -5.93 16.43 41.98
N SER A 8 -7.01 16.91 41.35
CA SER A 8 -7.92 16.12 40.51
C SER A 8 -8.17 16.73 39.13
N PHE A 9 -7.33 17.68 38.68
CA PHE A 9 -7.47 18.28 37.35
C PHE A 9 -6.16 18.43 36.56
N LEU A 10 -5.12 17.67 36.90
CA LEU A 10 -4.05 17.36 35.96
C LEU A 10 -4.38 16.04 35.25
N LEU A 11 -5.47 16.05 34.49
CA LEU A 11 -5.58 15.23 33.29
C LEU A 11 -4.54 15.76 32.32
N ILE A 12 -3.32 15.22 32.46
CA ILE A 12 -2.30 15.29 31.43
C ILE A 12 -2.93 14.56 30.25
N PHE A 13 -3.52 15.31 29.33
CA PHE A 13 -3.69 14.89 27.96
C PHE A 13 -2.27 14.71 27.40
N SER A 14 -1.66 13.57 27.70
CA SER A 14 -0.59 13.05 26.88
C SER A 14 -1.25 12.78 25.54
N SER A 15 -1.09 13.71 24.62
CA SER A 15 -1.24 13.46 23.19
C SER A 15 -0.25 12.37 22.83
N VAL A 16 -0.66 11.11 23.04
CA VAL A 16 0.07 9.96 22.52
C VAL A 16 -0.05 10.09 21.01
N SER A 17 1.06 10.42 20.36
CA SER A 17 1.16 10.37 18.91
C SER A 17 0.90 8.93 18.48
N ALA A 18 -0.34 8.62 18.14
CA ALA A 18 -0.66 7.42 17.38
C ALA A 18 -0.01 7.61 16.00
N GLN A 19 1.08 6.89 15.78
CA GLN A 19 1.71 6.77 14.46
C GLN A 19 1.35 5.38 13.97
N GLU A 20 0.43 5.28 13.03
CA GLU A 20 -0.07 3.99 12.54
C GLU A 20 0.89 3.33 11.55
N ILE A 21 1.65 4.17 10.84
CA ILE A 21 2.56 3.76 9.78
C ILE A 21 3.99 4.07 10.23
N LEU A 22 4.89 3.11 10.00
CA LEU A 22 6.32 3.31 10.03
C LEU A 22 6.82 3.43 8.58
N CYS A 23 6.88 4.65 8.07
CA CYS A 23 7.24 4.93 6.69
C CYS A 23 8.70 5.37 6.56
N ASN A 24 9.52 4.55 5.91
CA ASN A 24 10.87 4.93 5.51
C ASN A 24 10.80 5.74 4.21
N VAL A 25 11.47 6.88 4.15
CA VAL A 25 11.43 7.77 2.98
C VAL A 25 12.85 7.99 2.46
N GLN A 26 13.04 7.79 1.17
CA GLN A 26 14.29 8.08 0.48
C GLN A 26 14.03 8.97 -0.75
N VAL A 27 14.89 9.97 -0.95
CA VAL A 27 14.87 10.83 -2.15
C VAL A 27 16.12 10.58 -2.97
N ASN A 28 15.94 10.06 -4.18
CA ASN A 28 16.98 9.92 -5.18
C ASN A 28 16.93 11.10 -6.17
N SER A 29 17.92 11.98 -6.10
CA SER A 29 18.09 13.13 -6.99
C SER A 29 19.32 13.02 -7.89
N SER A 30 19.79 11.80 -8.16
CA SER A 30 21.00 11.55 -8.98
C SER A 30 20.90 12.05 -10.41
N GLN A 31 19.68 12.13 -10.96
CA GLN A 31 19.43 12.63 -12.32
C GLN A 31 19.42 14.17 -12.40
N VAL A 32 19.29 14.86 -11.26
CA VAL A 32 19.26 16.33 -11.22
C VAL A 32 20.67 16.87 -10.99
N GLN A 33 21.18 17.59 -11.98
CA GLN A 33 22.43 18.33 -11.88
C GLN A 33 22.19 19.62 -11.08
N SER A 34 22.43 19.56 -9.77
CA SER A 34 22.43 20.74 -8.89
C SER A 34 23.58 20.67 -7.90
N SER A 35 24.20 21.82 -7.66
CA SER A 35 25.27 21.99 -6.67
C SER A 35 24.74 21.99 -5.24
N ASP A 36 23.49 22.40 -5.03
CA ASP A 36 22.84 22.38 -3.72
C ASP A 36 21.91 21.18 -3.61
N LYS A 37 22.29 20.22 -2.77
CA LYS A 37 21.50 19.02 -2.49
C LYS A 37 20.60 19.15 -1.25
N THR A 38 20.73 20.25 -0.51
CA THR A 38 20.00 20.50 0.74
C THR A 38 18.49 20.48 0.53
N VAL A 39 18.00 20.96 -0.62
CA VAL A 39 16.56 20.94 -0.95
C VAL A 39 15.98 19.51 -0.96
N PHE A 40 16.75 18.51 -1.42
CA PHE A 40 16.31 17.13 -1.51
C PHE A 40 16.34 16.44 -0.14
N GLU A 41 17.32 16.78 0.70
CA GLU A 41 17.40 16.32 2.09
C GLU A 41 16.22 16.89 2.90
N ASN A 42 15.92 18.18 2.74
CA ASN A 42 14.76 18.82 3.36
C ASN A 42 13.44 18.21 2.87
N LEU A 43 13.32 17.92 1.58
CA LEU A 43 12.16 17.22 1.02
C LEU A 43 11.99 15.85 1.66
N GLN A 44 13.07 15.07 1.78
CA GLN A 44 13.05 13.75 2.41
C GLN A 44 12.54 13.85 3.86
N THR A 45 13.09 14.78 4.65
CA THR A 45 12.68 15.01 6.03
C THR A 45 11.22 15.44 6.11
N SER A 46 10.78 16.38 5.27
CA SER A 46 9.40 16.87 5.27
C SER A 46 8.39 15.78 4.93
N VAL A 47 8.70 14.93 3.94
CA VAL A 47 7.84 13.79 3.58
C VAL A 47 7.85 12.74 4.68
N TYR A 48 9.01 12.44 5.28
CA TYR A 48 9.11 11.53 6.42
C TYR A 48 8.24 12.00 7.60
N GLU A 49 8.35 13.28 7.99
CA GLU A 49 7.56 13.86 9.06
C GLU A 49 6.07 13.87 8.73
N PHE A 50 5.70 14.24 7.49
CA PHE A 50 4.31 14.23 7.06
C PHE A 50 3.67 12.85 7.14
N MET A 51 4.41 11.80 6.73
CA MET A 51 3.91 10.43 6.75
C MET A 51 3.84 9.85 8.16
N ASN A 52 4.86 10.09 9.00
CA ASN A 52 5.00 9.42 10.30
C ASN A 52 4.42 10.22 11.49
N ASN A 53 4.33 11.55 11.42
CA ASN A 53 3.85 12.38 12.53
C ASN A 53 2.37 12.76 12.41
N ARG A 54 1.76 12.50 11.25
CA ARG A 54 0.33 12.71 11.04
C ARG A 54 -0.45 11.49 11.50
N ARG A 55 -1.58 11.75 12.15
CA ARG A 55 -2.58 10.72 12.47
C ARG A 55 -3.47 10.47 11.25
N TRP A 56 -3.47 9.25 10.73
CA TRP A 56 -4.24 8.87 9.55
C TRP A 56 -5.56 8.15 9.88
N SER A 57 -5.66 7.62 11.10
CA SER A 57 -6.79 6.85 11.60
C SER A 57 -7.17 7.26 13.04
N ASN A 58 -8.31 6.78 13.52
CA ASN A 58 -8.66 6.94 14.93
C ASN A 58 -8.14 5.80 15.82
N TYR A 59 -7.49 4.79 15.25
CA TYR A 59 -6.98 3.64 15.98
C TYR A 59 -5.65 3.95 16.67
N GLU A 60 -5.39 3.26 17.77
CA GLU A 60 -4.12 3.30 18.48
C GLU A 60 -3.34 2.03 18.16
N PHE A 61 -2.10 2.21 17.70
CA PHE A 61 -1.20 1.12 17.32
C PHE A 61 -0.05 1.03 18.32
N ARG A 62 0.29 -0.19 18.73
CA ARG A 62 1.57 -0.43 19.40
C ARG A 62 2.72 -0.35 18.40
N MET A 63 3.95 -0.18 18.89
CA MET A 63 5.11 -0.04 18.01
C MET A 63 5.31 -1.28 17.12
N GLU A 64 5.05 -2.46 17.67
CA GLU A 64 5.08 -3.75 17.00
C GLU A 64 3.91 -4.00 16.03
N GLU A 65 2.86 -3.18 16.10
CA GLU A 65 1.69 -3.23 15.22
C GLU A 65 1.77 -2.19 14.09
N LYS A 66 2.78 -1.31 14.11
CA LYS A 66 2.93 -0.28 13.08
C LYS A 66 3.13 -0.91 11.70
N ILE A 67 2.42 -0.38 10.73
CA ILE A 67 2.46 -0.88 9.35
C ILE A 67 3.76 -0.39 8.70
N GLU A 68 4.59 -1.31 8.23
CA GLU A 68 5.85 -0.96 7.56
C GLU A 68 5.59 -0.49 6.12
N CYS A 69 6.00 0.74 5.84
CA CYS A 69 5.89 1.36 4.53
C CYS A 69 7.26 1.91 4.08
N SER A 70 7.49 1.93 2.76
CA SER A 70 8.66 2.56 2.16
C SER A 70 8.24 3.41 0.97
N ILE A 71 8.75 4.64 0.92
CA ILE A 71 8.57 5.59 -0.18
C ILE A 71 9.94 5.92 -0.76
N LEU A 72 10.11 5.68 -2.05
CA LEU A 72 11.25 6.14 -2.82
C LEU A 72 10.78 7.19 -3.84
N LEU A 73 11.22 8.43 -3.66
CA LEU A 73 11.03 9.50 -4.62
C LEU A 73 12.24 9.54 -5.56
N THR A 74 12.03 9.35 -6.85
CA THR A 74 13.10 9.55 -7.85
C THR A 74 12.83 10.84 -8.61
N ILE A 75 13.64 11.86 -8.37
CA ILE A 75 13.49 13.17 -9.00
C ILE A 75 14.24 13.17 -10.33
N SER A 76 13.50 13.40 -11.41
CA SER A 76 14.07 13.50 -12.77
C SER A 76 14.37 14.95 -13.17
N SER A 77 13.58 15.92 -12.69
CA SER A 77 13.83 17.34 -12.93
C SER A 77 13.37 18.22 -11.78
N TRP A 78 14.06 19.34 -11.59
CA TRP A 78 13.72 20.42 -10.66
C TRP A 78 14.02 21.76 -11.34
N ASP A 79 13.13 22.75 -11.21
CA ASP A 79 13.27 24.08 -11.82
C ASP A 79 14.20 25.04 -11.05
N ASN A 80 14.87 24.57 -9.99
CA ASN A 80 15.64 25.36 -9.04
C ASN A 80 14.82 26.37 -8.21
N ILE A 81 13.48 26.24 -8.20
CA ILE A 81 12.56 27.13 -7.47
C ILE A 81 11.64 26.30 -6.57
N GLU A 82 10.63 25.67 -7.14
CA GLU A 82 9.59 24.95 -6.40
C GLU A 82 9.03 23.73 -7.13
N SER A 83 9.22 23.60 -8.44
CA SER A 83 8.55 22.57 -9.25
C SER A 83 9.45 21.36 -9.45
N PHE A 84 8.94 20.18 -9.11
CA PHE A 84 9.61 18.90 -9.23
C PHE A 84 8.81 17.99 -10.17
N THR A 85 9.52 17.18 -10.94
CA THR A 85 8.94 16.04 -11.66
C THR A 85 9.79 14.81 -11.37
N GLY A 86 9.13 13.66 -11.26
CA GLY A 86 9.78 12.41 -10.94
C GLY A 86 8.79 11.25 -10.91
N THR A 87 9.16 10.24 -10.13
CA THR A 87 8.31 9.09 -9.83
C THR A 87 8.28 8.85 -8.33
N ILE A 88 7.22 8.20 -7.85
CA ILE A 88 7.09 7.73 -6.47
C ILE A 88 6.88 6.23 -6.49
N GLN A 89 7.76 5.50 -5.81
CA GLN A 89 7.54 4.09 -5.53
C GLN A 89 7.09 3.92 -4.09
N VAL A 90 5.95 3.26 -3.90
CA VAL A 90 5.37 2.96 -2.58
C VAL A 90 5.31 1.46 -2.39
N GLN A 91 5.84 1.01 -1.26
CA GLN A 91 5.81 -0.37 -0.82
C GLN A 91 5.24 -0.46 0.58
N ALA A 92 4.39 -1.44 0.82
CA ALA A 92 3.93 -1.77 2.16
C ALA A 92 4.04 -3.26 2.40
N ARG A 93 4.33 -3.63 3.64
CA ARG A 93 4.45 -5.01 4.08
C ARG A 93 4.02 -5.13 5.53
N ARG A 94 3.61 -6.34 5.91
CA ARG A 94 3.27 -6.66 7.30
C ARG A 94 4.02 -7.90 7.76
N PRO A 95 4.30 -8.05 9.07
CA PRO A 95 4.82 -9.30 9.60
C PRO A 95 3.80 -10.43 9.46
N VAL A 96 4.29 -11.65 9.24
CA VAL A 96 3.49 -12.87 9.27
C VAL A 96 3.49 -13.44 10.67
N TYR A 97 2.31 -13.80 11.18
CA TYR A 97 2.15 -14.25 12.56
C TYR A 97 3.01 -15.50 12.87
N GLY A 98 3.77 -15.43 13.96
CA GLY A 98 4.64 -16.51 14.41
C GLY A 98 5.86 -16.76 13.50
N SER A 99 6.27 -15.77 12.70
CA SER A 99 7.41 -15.87 11.79
C SER A 99 8.25 -14.59 11.77
N SER A 100 9.53 -14.71 11.39
CA SER A 100 10.38 -13.55 11.07
C SER A 100 10.17 -13.04 9.64
N TYR A 101 9.29 -13.68 8.87
CA TYR A 101 8.98 -13.32 7.50
C TYR A 101 7.97 -12.16 7.45
N SER A 102 8.17 -11.24 6.51
CA SER A 102 7.23 -10.17 6.22
C SER A 102 6.70 -10.31 4.81
N THR A 103 5.38 -10.25 4.69
CA THR A 103 4.66 -10.42 3.43
C THR A 103 4.32 -9.07 2.81
N PRO A 104 4.58 -8.86 1.50
CA PRO A 104 4.29 -7.60 0.84
C PRO A 104 2.78 -7.41 0.64
N LEU A 105 2.23 -6.28 1.08
CA LEU A 105 0.82 -5.91 0.88
C LEU A 105 0.61 -5.17 -0.44
N PHE A 106 1.55 -4.26 -0.76
CA PHE A 106 1.44 -3.37 -1.91
C PHE A 106 2.82 -3.00 -2.44
N ASN A 107 2.97 -2.90 -3.76
CA ASN A 107 4.17 -2.39 -4.41
C ASN A 107 3.77 -1.72 -5.73
N TYR A 108 3.98 -0.41 -5.83
CA TYR A 108 3.64 0.33 -7.04
C TYR A 108 4.62 1.46 -7.32
N LEU A 109 5.05 1.56 -8.57
CA LEU A 109 5.79 2.69 -9.12
C LEU A 109 4.81 3.59 -9.89
N ASP A 110 4.43 4.70 -9.27
CA ASP A 110 3.66 5.75 -9.91
C ASP A 110 4.59 6.67 -10.69
N LYS A 111 4.31 6.78 -11.99
CA LYS A 111 5.08 7.59 -12.93
C LYS A 111 4.48 8.99 -13.12
N ASP A 112 3.24 9.21 -12.70
CA ASP A 112 2.53 10.47 -12.83
C ASP A 112 2.70 11.29 -11.54
N PHE A 113 3.94 11.70 -11.29
CA PHE A 113 4.33 12.44 -10.10
C PHE A 113 5.12 13.72 -10.41
N SER A 114 4.38 14.81 -10.55
CA SER A 114 4.89 16.18 -10.55
C SER A 114 4.31 16.91 -9.35
N PHE A 115 5.09 17.76 -8.67
CA PHE A 115 4.62 18.44 -7.48
C PHE A 115 5.39 19.72 -7.23
N LYS A 116 4.84 20.57 -6.35
CA LYS A 116 5.51 21.76 -5.84
C LYS A 116 5.97 21.55 -4.40
N TYR A 117 7.15 22.07 -4.08
CA TYR A 117 7.72 22.03 -2.74
C TYR A 117 8.67 23.21 -2.51
N ILE A 118 8.53 23.87 -1.36
CA ILE A 118 9.42 24.95 -0.92
C ILE A 118 9.97 24.55 0.46
N SER A 119 11.30 24.55 0.60
CA SER A 119 11.94 24.21 1.88
C SER A 119 11.51 25.18 2.98
N GLY A 120 11.17 24.63 4.15
CA GLY A 120 10.71 25.40 5.30
C GLY A 120 9.21 25.72 5.30
N GLN A 121 8.46 25.40 4.24
CA GLN A 121 7.01 25.43 4.28
C GLN A 121 6.46 24.09 4.78
N PRO A 122 5.51 24.09 5.74
CA PRO A 122 4.91 22.87 6.23
C PRO A 122 4.09 22.18 5.14
N LEU A 123 4.08 20.84 5.17
CA LEU A 123 3.24 20.05 4.28
C LEU A 123 1.82 19.96 4.85
N ASP A 124 0.92 20.80 4.33
CA ASP A 124 -0.48 20.83 4.74
C ASP A 124 -1.36 19.90 3.90
N TYR A 125 -2.25 19.20 4.58
CA TYR A 125 -3.30 18.37 3.98
C TYR A 125 -4.61 18.60 4.72
N ILE A 126 -5.68 18.73 3.96
CA ILE A 126 -7.04 18.91 4.46
C ILE A 126 -7.89 17.83 3.78
N GLU A 127 -8.59 17.02 4.57
CA GLU A 127 -9.45 15.98 4.03
C GLU A 127 -10.50 16.58 3.07
N ASN A 128 -10.75 15.89 1.95
CA ASN A 128 -11.69 16.31 0.90
C ASN A 128 -11.37 17.65 0.21
N THR A 129 -10.17 18.21 0.40
CA THR A 129 -9.73 19.43 -0.27
C THR A 129 -8.40 19.20 -0.98
N TYR A 130 -8.31 19.60 -2.25
CA TYR A 130 -7.05 19.55 -2.99
C TYR A 130 -6.21 20.79 -2.71
N THR A 131 -5.20 20.65 -1.84
CA THR A 131 -4.27 21.74 -1.49
C THR A 131 -3.02 21.71 -2.36
N SER A 132 -2.35 20.55 -2.44
CA SER A 132 -1.16 20.34 -3.26
C SER A 132 -1.10 18.91 -3.78
N ASN A 133 -0.40 18.71 -4.90
CA ASN A 133 -0.23 17.36 -5.43
C ASN A 133 0.62 16.48 -4.51
N LEU A 134 1.71 17.02 -3.94
CA LEU A 134 2.60 16.27 -3.03
C LEU A 134 1.80 15.69 -1.87
N THR A 135 1.06 16.53 -1.14
CA THR A 135 0.34 16.09 0.06
C THR A 135 -0.86 15.21 -0.28
N SER A 136 -1.53 15.45 -1.41
CA SER A 136 -2.62 14.59 -1.90
C SER A 136 -2.11 13.19 -2.28
N VAL A 137 -0.99 13.09 -2.99
CA VAL A 137 -0.40 11.79 -3.36
C VAL A 137 0.04 11.00 -2.12
N LEU A 138 0.72 11.67 -1.18
CA LEU A 138 1.14 11.05 0.07
C LEU A 138 -0.06 10.56 0.90
N ALA A 139 -1.11 11.38 1.04
CA ALA A 139 -2.33 11.00 1.72
C ALA A 139 -3.05 9.82 1.06
N PHE A 140 -3.16 9.84 -0.27
CA PHE A 140 -3.74 8.72 -1.03
C PHE A 140 -3.02 7.40 -0.72
N TYR A 141 -1.69 7.40 -0.74
CA TYR A 141 -0.92 6.19 -0.43
C TYR A 141 -0.97 5.79 1.04
N ALA A 142 -0.99 6.74 1.98
CA ALA A 142 -1.20 6.43 3.40
C ALA A 142 -2.51 5.65 3.61
N TYR A 143 -3.60 6.12 2.99
CA TYR A 143 -4.90 5.45 3.07
C TYR A 143 -4.95 4.11 2.34
N LEU A 144 -4.25 3.96 1.21
CA LEU A 144 -4.13 2.65 0.57
C LEU A 144 -3.40 1.64 1.47
N VAL A 145 -2.28 2.04 2.07
CA VAL A 145 -1.50 1.19 2.96
C VAL A 145 -2.34 0.72 4.14
N LEU A 146 -3.06 1.64 4.80
CA LEU A 146 -4.00 1.30 5.87
C LEU A 146 -5.12 0.37 5.39
N GLY A 147 -5.73 0.68 4.24
CA GLY A 147 -6.82 -0.14 3.71
C GLY A 147 -6.39 -1.58 3.43
N PHE A 148 -5.22 -1.78 2.82
CA PHE A 148 -4.69 -3.12 2.56
C PHE A 148 -4.31 -3.88 3.82
N ASP A 149 -3.78 -3.17 4.82
CA ASP A 149 -3.44 -3.77 6.11
C ASP A 149 -4.69 -4.26 6.83
N PHE A 150 -5.73 -3.44 6.96
CA PHE A 150 -6.98 -3.85 7.61
C PHE A 150 -7.70 -4.96 6.86
N ASP A 151 -7.73 -4.92 5.52
CA ASP A 151 -8.26 -6.03 4.70
C ASP A 151 -7.50 -7.34 4.90
N SER A 152 -6.25 -7.30 5.37
CA SER A 152 -5.46 -8.50 5.63
C SER A 152 -5.80 -9.17 6.96
N PHE A 153 -6.53 -8.48 7.85
CA PHE A 153 -6.95 -8.97 9.17
C PHE A 153 -8.47 -9.16 9.30
N GLU A 154 -9.27 -8.49 8.49
CA GLU A 154 -10.72 -8.58 8.49
C GLU A 154 -11.27 -8.47 7.08
N GLU A 155 -12.28 -9.27 6.73
CA GLU A 155 -12.94 -9.16 5.44
C GLU A 155 -13.51 -7.75 5.25
N LEU A 156 -12.99 -7.04 4.24
CA LEU A 156 -13.39 -5.68 3.90
C LEU A 156 -13.11 -4.64 5.01
N GLY A 157 -12.27 -4.96 6.00
CA GLY A 157 -11.94 -4.08 7.12
C GLY A 157 -11.30 -2.74 6.68
N GLY A 158 -10.66 -2.70 5.52
CA GLY A 158 -10.02 -1.51 4.95
C GLY A 158 -10.96 -0.46 4.39
N THR A 159 -12.27 -0.71 4.38
CA THR A 159 -13.26 0.14 3.67
C THR A 159 -13.19 1.62 4.09
N PRO A 160 -13.12 1.97 5.39
CA PRO A 160 -13.04 3.38 5.80
C PRO A 160 -11.83 4.11 5.21
N PHE A 161 -10.70 3.43 5.05
CA PHE A 161 -9.49 4.03 4.50
C PHE A 161 -9.55 4.17 2.98
N PHE A 162 -10.09 3.14 2.30
CA PHE A 162 -10.31 3.24 0.86
C PHE A 162 -11.32 4.34 0.50
N GLU A 163 -12.36 4.55 1.29
CA GLU A 163 -13.27 5.69 1.10
C GLU A 163 -12.57 7.04 1.28
N LYS A 164 -11.63 7.17 2.23
CA LYS A 164 -10.79 8.36 2.35
C LYS A 164 -9.87 8.55 1.14
N ALA A 165 -9.27 7.47 0.63
CA ALA A 165 -8.46 7.51 -0.60
C ALA A 165 -9.32 7.94 -1.81
N GLN A 166 -10.57 7.47 -1.90
CA GLN A 166 -11.52 7.91 -2.92
C GLN A 166 -11.86 9.39 -2.76
N GLY A 167 -11.99 9.88 -1.51
CA GLY A 167 -12.14 11.31 -1.21
C GLY A 167 -11.00 12.16 -1.76
N VAL A 168 -9.75 11.69 -1.62
CA VAL A 168 -8.57 12.35 -2.23
C VAL A 168 -8.67 12.39 -3.76
N VAL A 169 -9.00 11.26 -4.39
CA VAL A 169 -9.18 11.19 -5.86
C VAL A 169 -10.28 12.13 -6.33
N ASN A 170 -11.39 12.20 -5.60
CA ASN A 170 -12.52 13.08 -5.91
C ASN A 170 -12.14 14.56 -5.80
N ALA A 171 -11.42 14.94 -4.74
CA ALA A 171 -10.94 16.31 -4.54
C ALA A 171 -9.96 16.74 -5.65
N ALA A 172 -9.17 15.81 -6.17
CA ALA A 172 -8.15 16.06 -7.18
C ALA A 172 -8.66 16.04 -8.64
N GLN A 173 -9.96 15.79 -8.90
CA GLN A 173 -10.47 15.65 -10.28
C GLN A 173 -10.26 16.90 -11.14
N SER A 174 -10.35 18.09 -10.55
CA SER A 174 -10.13 19.37 -11.24
C SER A 174 -8.68 19.83 -11.23
N ALA A 175 -7.77 19.08 -10.58
CA ALA A 175 -6.37 19.43 -10.55
C ALA A 175 -5.74 19.30 -11.96
N PRO A 176 -4.77 20.15 -12.30
CA PRO A 176 -4.04 20.02 -13.56
C PRO A 176 -3.14 18.78 -13.58
N ASP A 177 -2.72 18.29 -12.40
CA ASP A 177 -1.82 17.16 -12.22
C ASP A 177 -2.41 15.84 -12.72
N LYS A 178 -1.54 15.00 -13.31
CA LYS A 178 -1.91 13.69 -13.84
C LYS A 178 -2.01 12.63 -12.75
N GLY A 179 -2.72 11.55 -13.05
CA GLY A 179 -2.85 10.34 -12.24
C GLY A 179 -4.20 10.27 -11.51
N TRP A 180 -5.00 11.33 -11.53
CA TRP A 180 -6.25 11.46 -10.79
C TRP A 180 -7.50 11.17 -11.61
N ARG A 181 -7.42 11.13 -12.95
CA ARG A 181 -8.61 11.03 -13.81
C ARG A 181 -8.65 9.72 -14.59
N ALA A 182 -9.86 9.19 -14.81
CA ALA A 182 -10.08 7.94 -15.55
C ALA A 182 -9.55 7.98 -16.99
N ALA A 183 -9.65 9.14 -17.64
CA ALA A 183 -9.33 9.33 -19.06
C ALA A 183 -7.82 9.39 -19.37
N GLU A 184 -6.96 9.56 -18.36
CA GLU A 184 -5.52 9.75 -18.56
C GLU A 184 -4.78 8.45 -18.87
N SER A 185 -5.14 7.38 -18.16
CA SER A 185 -4.48 6.08 -18.22
C SER A 185 -5.40 5.05 -17.59
N GLN A 186 -5.26 3.77 -17.96
CA GLN A 186 -5.89 2.64 -17.28
C GLN A 186 -5.09 2.14 -16.07
N LYS A 187 -3.94 2.76 -15.79
CA LYS A 187 -3.01 2.40 -14.73
C LYS A 187 -2.60 3.66 -13.95
N ASN A 188 -3.47 4.14 -13.08
CA ASN A 188 -3.26 5.32 -12.26
C ASN A 188 -4.01 5.23 -10.93
N ARG A 189 -3.88 6.26 -10.08
CA ARG A 189 -4.48 6.33 -8.73
C ARG A 189 -6.01 6.22 -8.78
N TYR A 190 -6.66 6.80 -9.79
CA TYR A 190 -8.11 6.64 -10.03
C TYR A 190 -8.51 5.17 -10.16
N TRP A 191 -7.87 4.43 -11.08
CA TRP A 191 -8.22 3.03 -11.32
C TRP A 191 -7.81 2.11 -10.19
N ILE A 192 -6.81 2.45 -9.38
CA ILE A 192 -6.50 1.68 -8.17
C ILE A 192 -7.71 1.70 -7.25
N ILE A 193 -8.22 2.88 -6.91
CA ILE A 193 -9.29 2.99 -5.91
C ILE A 193 -10.65 2.55 -6.42
N GLU A 194 -10.97 2.82 -7.69
CA GLU A 194 -12.18 2.30 -8.34
C GLU A 194 -12.20 0.77 -8.26
N ASN A 195 -11.08 0.14 -8.67
CA ASN A 195 -10.89 -1.32 -8.63
C ASN A 195 -10.91 -1.93 -7.23
N ILE A 196 -10.76 -1.15 -6.17
CA ILE A 196 -10.87 -1.64 -4.79
C ILE A 196 -12.32 -1.54 -4.31
N LEU A 197 -12.98 -0.40 -4.53
CA LEU A 197 -14.27 -0.10 -3.90
C LEU A 197 -15.49 -0.65 -4.65
N ASN A 198 -15.38 -0.96 -5.94
CA ASN A 198 -16.55 -1.40 -6.69
C ASN A 198 -16.91 -2.86 -6.38
N ASN A 199 -18.16 -3.01 -5.96
CA ASN A 199 -18.69 -4.24 -5.38
C ASN A 199 -18.70 -5.43 -6.35
N SER A 200 -18.67 -5.17 -7.67
CA SER A 200 -18.67 -6.22 -8.71
C SER A 200 -17.44 -7.13 -8.63
N TYR A 201 -16.36 -6.64 -8.02
CA TYR A 201 -15.11 -7.37 -7.82
C TYR A 201 -14.64 -7.32 -6.36
N ALA A 202 -15.58 -7.20 -5.40
CA ALA A 202 -15.29 -7.27 -3.96
C ALA A 202 -14.56 -8.56 -3.54
N ASP A 203 -14.68 -9.64 -4.32
CA ASP A 203 -13.95 -10.88 -4.11
C ASP A 203 -12.43 -10.69 -4.17
N PHE A 204 -11.92 -9.63 -4.81
CA PHE A 204 -10.50 -9.27 -4.72
C PHE A 204 -10.09 -9.01 -3.24
N ARG A 205 -10.85 -8.18 -2.54
CA ARG A 205 -10.58 -7.79 -1.15
C ARG A 205 -10.79 -8.95 -0.17
N ARG A 206 -11.84 -9.76 -0.38
CA ARG A 206 -12.01 -11.02 0.37
C ARG A 206 -10.86 -11.99 0.13
N GLY A 207 -10.39 -12.08 -1.12
CA GLY A 207 -9.22 -12.86 -1.47
C GLY A 207 -7.97 -12.40 -0.73
N ASN A 208 -7.81 -11.09 -0.53
CA ASN A 208 -6.72 -10.52 0.25
C ASN A 208 -6.76 -10.96 1.72
N PHE A 209 -7.94 -10.95 2.35
CA PHE A 209 -8.14 -11.47 3.70
C PHE A 209 -7.77 -12.95 3.82
N HIS A 210 -8.32 -13.81 2.95
CA HIS A 210 -8.02 -15.24 2.98
C HIS A 210 -6.55 -15.56 2.71
N TYR A 211 -5.91 -14.79 1.83
CA TYR A 211 -4.49 -14.94 1.53
C TYR A 211 -3.64 -14.71 2.78
N HIS A 212 -3.92 -13.64 3.53
CA HIS A 212 -3.10 -13.23 4.66
C HIS A 212 -3.46 -13.96 5.95
N LEU A 213 -4.66 -13.73 6.51
CA LEU A 213 -5.03 -14.27 7.82
C LEU A 213 -5.22 -15.80 7.80
N ASN A 214 -5.96 -16.31 6.81
CA ASN A 214 -6.23 -17.75 6.71
C ASN A 214 -5.11 -18.53 6.01
N GLY A 215 -4.18 -17.82 5.37
CA GLY A 215 -3.08 -18.38 4.60
C GLY A 215 -1.73 -18.13 5.28
N MET A 216 -1.16 -16.95 5.05
CA MET A 216 0.16 -16.58 5.54
C MET A 216 0.32 -16.78 7.04
N ASP A 217 -0.62 -16.30 7.84
CA ASP A 217 -0.54 -16.35 9.31
C ASP A 217 -0.71 -17.77 9.89
N MET A 218 -1.14 -18.74 9.06
CA MET A 218 -1.29 -20.12 9.47
C MET A 218 0.00 -20.94 9.30
N PHE A 219 1.02 -20.44 8.58
CA PHE A 219 2.22 -21.24 8.25
C PHE A 219 3.02 -21.71 9.46
N SER A 220 3.07 -20.91 10.53
CA SER A 220 3.77 -21.28 11.77
C SER A 220 3.11 -22.46 12.49
N SER A 221 1.81 -22.67 12.27
CA SER A 221 1.02 -23.71 12.91
C SER A 221 0.79 -24.94 12.03
N ASP A 222 0.43 -24.73 10.76
CA ASP A 222 0.03 -25.79 9.83
C ASP A 222 0.21 -25.32 8.37
N ALA A 223 1.28 -25.78 7.74
CA ALA A 223 1.62 -25.42 6.37
C ALA A 223 0.60 -25.91 5.31
N VAL A 224 -0.16 -26.99 5.59
CA VAL A 224 -1.18 -27.49 4.68
C VAL A 224 -2.41 -26.59 4.71
N LYS A 225 -2.86 -26.22 5.92
CA LYS A 225 -3.96 -25.24 6.08
C LYS A 225 -3.59 -23.88 5.51
N ALA A 226 -2.36 -23.43 5.74
CA ALA A 226 -1.85 -22.19 5.17
C ALA A 226 -1.93 -22.18 3.63
N ARG A 227 -1.44 -23.23 2.96
CA ARG A 227 -1.57 -23.34 1.49
C ARG A 227 -3.02 -23.40 1.03
N SER A 228 -3.90 -24.02 1.81
CA SER A 228 -5.34 -24.03 1.51
C SER A 228 -5.93 -22.61 1.57
N GLY A 229 -5.61 -21.81 2.60
CA GLY A 229 -6.06 -20.42 2.72
C GLY A 229 -5.54 -19.54 1.58
N VAL A 230 -4.25 -19.67 1.24
CA VAL A 230 -3.65 -18.99 0.07
C VAL A 230 -4.36 -19.39 -1.23
N THR A 231 -4.67 -20.68 -1.40
CA THR A 231 -5.40 -21.19 -2.57
C THR A 231 -6.80 -20.59 -2.67
N GLU A 232 -7.50 -20.44 -1.55
CA GLU A 232 -8.81 -19.79 -1.51
C GLU A 232 -8.71 -18.31 -1.87
N GLY A 233 -7.72 -17.60 -1.31
CA GLY A 233 -7.45 -16.20 -1.65
C GLY A 233 -7.23 -15.99 -3.16
N VAL A 234 -6.38 -16.83 -3.78
CA VAL A 234 -6.14 -16.79 -5.23
C VAL A 234 -7.39 -17.15 -6.03
N THR A 235 -8.23 -18.08 -5.53
CA THR A 235 -9.49 -18.47 -6.18
C THR A 235 -10.46 -17.28 -6.23
N LEU A 236 -10.60 -16.53 -5.14
CA LEU A 236 -11.44 -15.33 -5.07
C LEU A 236 -10.90 -14.21 -5.98
N ILE A 237 -9.59 -14.02 -6.03
CA ILE A 237 -8.95 -13.06 -6.96
C ILE A 237 -9.19 -13.48 -8.41
N GLN A 238 -9.10 -14.78 -8.73
CA GLN A 238 -9.45 -15.29 -10.05
C GLN A 238 -10.92 -15.04 -10.39
N LYS A 239 -11.83 -15.16 -9.41
CA LYS A 239 -13.24 -14.84 -9.60
C LYS A 239 -13.43 -13.37 -9.95
N ALA A 240 -12.78 -12.45 -9.24
CA ALA A 240 -12.77 -11.02 -9.58
C ALA A 240 -12.21 -10.76 -10.99
N TYR A 241 -11.10 -11.42 -11.36
CA TYR A 241 -10.54 -11.33 -12.71
C TYR A 241 -11.52 -11.79 -13.80
N ARG A 242 -12.27 -12.87 -13.56
CA ARG A 242 -13.28 -13.37 -14.51
C ARG A 242 -14.46 -12.42 -14.67
N GLN A 243 -14.81 -11.65 -13.63
CA GLN A 243 -15.84 -10.60 -13.74
C GLN A 243 -15.38 -9.47 -14.65
N LYS A 244 -14.13 -9.03 -14.51
CA LYS A 244 -13.54 -7.99 -15.37
C LYS A 244 -12.05 -8.25 -15.60
N PRO A 245 -11.66 -8.83 -16.75
CA PRO A 245 -10.26 -8.98 -17.09
C PRO A 245 -9.57 -7.61 -17.22
N GLY A 246 -8.27 -7.55 -16.88
CA GLY A 246 -7.49 -6.32 -16.99
C GLY A 246 -7.63 -5.32 -15.84
N LEU A 247 -8.29 -5.71 -14.73
CA LEU A 247 -8.29 -4.92 -13.49
C LEU A 247 -6.85 -4.61 -13.05
N PHE A 248 -6.54 -3.32 -12.93
CA PHE A 248 -5.21 -2.87 -12.56
C PHE A 248 -4.80 -3.38 -11.16
N ILE A 249 -5.77 -3.49 -10.24
CA ILE A 249 -5.50 -3.96 -8.88
C ILE A 249 -4.98 -5.40 -8.82
N ILE A 250 -5.43 -6.25 -9.76
CA ILE A 250 -4.95 -7.63 -9.87
C ILE A 250 -3.50 -7.64 -10.39
N SER A 251 -3.17 -6.75 -11.33
CA SER A 251 -1.78 -6.60 -11.78
C SER A 251 -0.86 -6.16 -10.64
N LEU A 252 -1.32 -5.26 -9.76
CA LEU A 252 -0.57 -4.81 -8.59
C LEU A 252 -0.40 -5.93 -7.55
N PHE A 253 -1.45 -6.72 -7.30
CA PHE A 253 -1.36 -7.88 -6.45
C PHE A 253 -0.33 -8.90 -6.97
N MET A 254 -0.38 -9.22 -8.26
CA MET A 254 0.56 -10.18 -8.86
C MET A 254 2.01 -9.66 -8.86
N LEU A 255 2.20 -8.34 -9.02
CA LEU A 255 3.51 -7.69 -8.86
C LEU A 255 4.07 -7.87 -7.44
N ALA A 256 3.22 -7.79 -6.41
CA ALA A 256 3.64 -8.00 -5.02
C ALA A 256 3.81 -9.48 -4.67
N LYS A 257 2.97 -10.37 -5.22
CA LYS A 257 2.78 -11.74 -4.70
C LYS A 257 3.36 -12.85 -5.54
N SER A 258 3.76 -12.60 -6.79
CA SER A 258 4.18 -13.67 -7.71
C SER A 258 5.38 -14.49 -7.19
N ASP A 259 6.37 -13.87 -6.57
CA ASP A 259 7.52 -14.58 -5.96
C ASP A 259 7.10 -15.37 -4.73
N GLU A 260 6.31 -14.75 -3.84
CA GLU A 260 5.79 -15.38 -2.63
C GLU A 260 4.94 -16.62 -2.96
N LEU A 261 4.08 -16.54 -3.97
CA LEU A 261 3.28 -17.65 -4.48
C LEU A 261 4.15 -18.81 -5.01
N VAL A 262 5.22 -18.50 -5.74
CA VAL A 262 6.17 -19.54 -6.21
C VAL A 262 6.82 -20.22 -5.01
N SER A 263 7.32 -19.46 -4.04
CA SER A 263 7.93 -20.01 -2.83
C SER A 263 6.97 -20.88 -2.02
N ILE A 264 5.72 -20.44 -1.85
CA ILE A 264 4.69 -21.17 -1.09
C ILE A 264 4.37 -22.53 -1.72
N PHE A 265 4.25 -22.61 -3.05
CA PHE A 265 3.78 -23.82 -3.73
C PHE A 265 4.91 -24.71 -4.26
N THR A 266 6.15 -24.24 -4.31
CA THR A 266 7.31 -25.07 -4.70
C THR A 266 7.45 -26.36 -3.86
N PRO A 267 7.29 -26.35 -2.52
CA PRO A 267 7.32 -27.58 -1.72
C PRO A 267 5.98 -28.35 -1.67
N ALA A 268 4.93 -27.87 -2.35
CA ALA A 268 3.58 -28.46 -2.24
C ALA A 268 3.43 -29.79 -3.03
N PRO A 269 2.46 -30.64 -2.67
CA PRO A 269 2.08 -31.80 -3.47
C PRO A 269 1.68 -31.43 -4.91
N MET A 270 1.96 -32.31 -5.87
CA MET A 270 1.73 -32.06 -7.30
C MET A 270 0.29 -31.64 -7.66
N VAL A 271 -0.69 -32.18 -6.92
CA VAL A 271 -2.12 -31.84 -7.10
C VAL A 271 -2.38 -30.37 -6.76
N GLU A 272 -1.83 -29.87 -5.65
CA GLU A 272 -1.94 -28.46 -5.26
C GLU A 272 -1.22 -27.55 -6.25
N LYS A 273 0.01 -27.92 -6.62
CA LYS A 273 0.82 -27.20 -7.61
C LYS A 273 0.07 -26.98 -8.91
N THR A 274 -0.49 -28.06 -9.47
CA THR A 274 -1.19 -28.02 -10.76
C THR A 274 -2.41 -27.11 -10.70
N LYS A 275 -3.21 -27.19 -9.62
CA LYS A 275 -4.39 -26.34 -9.43
C LYS A 275 -4.00 -24.86 -9.41
N VAL A 276 -3.04 -24.49 -8.56
CA VAL A 276 -2.67 -23.08 -8.38
C VAL A 276 -1.96 -22.52 -9.61
N VAL A 277 -1.01 -23.26 -10.20
CA VAL A 277 -0.30 -22.81 -11.41
C VAL A 277 -1.27 -22.52 -12.55
N ASN A 278 -2.31 -23.34 -12.73
CA ASN A 278 -3.35 -23.07 -13.73
C ASN A 278 -4.14 -21.78 -13.43
N MET A 279 -4.44 -21.49 -12.16
CA MET A 279 -5.07 -20.23 -11.78
C MET A 279 -4.13 -19.03 -12.04
N LEU A 280 -2.87 -19.12 -11.62
CA LEU A 280 -1.89 -18.05 -11.78
C LEU A 280 -1.66 -17.71 -13.25
N LYS A 281 -1.52 -18.71 -14.12
CA LYS A 281 -1.39 -18.51 -15.58
C LYS A 281 -2.61 -17.83 -16.21
N SER A 282 -3.80 -18.01 -15.62
CA SER A 282 -5.02 -17.38 -16.13
C SER A 282 -5.15 -15.91 -15.77
N ILE A 283 -4.68 -15.51 -14.57
CA ILE A 283 -4.78 -14.12 -14.08
C ILE A 283 -3.52 -13.30 -14.36
N ASP A 284 -2.38 -13.96 -14.53
CA ASP A 284 -1.08 -13.35 -14.80
C ASP A 284 -0.31 -14.14 -15.87
N PRO A 285 -0.78 -14.09 -17.13
CA PRO A 285 -0.18 -14.86 -18.22
C PRO A 285 1.27 -14.46 -18.51
N VAL A 286 1.68 -13.22 -18.21
CA VAL A 286 3.04 -12.69 -18.47
C VAL A 286 4.09 -13.46 -17.69
N ASN A 287 3.76 -13.91 -16.47
CA ASN A 287 4.66 -14.70 -15.62
C ASN A 287 4.44 -16.22 -15.75
N SER A 288 3.78 -16.70 -16.81
CA SER A 288 3.50 -18.14 -16.97
C SER A 288 4.74 -19.04 -16.91
N THR A 289 5.87 -18.59 -17.47
CA THR A 289 7.14 -19.32 -17.42
C THR A 289 7.64 -19.49 -15.98
N LYS A 290 7.52 -18.43 -15.16
CA LYS A 290 7.85 -18.46 -13.73
C LYS A 290 6.98 -19.47 -12.98
N TYR A 291 5.67 -19.49 -13.24
CA TYR A 291 4.77 -20.43 -12.58
C TYR A 291 4.98 -21.89 -13.01
N ASN A 292 5.36 -22.15 -14.26
CA ASN A 292 5.64 -23.52 -14.71
C ASN A 292 6.83 -24.15 -13.96
N GLN A 293 7.79 -23.35 -13.46
CA GLN A 293 8.94 -23.86 -12.69
C GLN A 293 8.50 -24.58 -11.41
N VAL A 294 7.37 -24.16 -10.80
CA VAL A 294 6.78 -24.82 -9.62
C VAL A 294 6.44 -26.29 -9.89
N LEU A 295 6.06 -26.63 -11.13
CA LEU A 295 5.69 -27.99 -11.53
C LEU A 295 6.89 -28.91 -11.76
N THR A 296 8.07 -28.34 -12.05
CA THR A 296 9.27 -29.10 -12.39
C THR A 296 10.19 -29.33 -11.19
N THR A 297 10.07 -28.51 -10.15
CA THR A 297 10.89 -28.65 -8.94
C THR A 297 10.26 -29.68 -8.01
N ASN A 298 10.97 -30.78 -7.74
CA ASN A 298 10.56 -31.75 -6.72
C ASN A 298 10.84 -31.20 -5.31
N PRO A 299 9.99 -31.51 -4.32
CA PRO A 299 10.17 -31.08 -2.94
C PRO A 299 11.44 -31.63 -2.29
#